data_AF-A0A5N7MIZ7-F1
#
_entry.id   AF-A0A5N7MIZ7-F1
#
_cell.length_a   1.000
_cell.length_b   1.000
_cell.length_c   1.000
_cell.angle_alpha   90.00
_cell.angle_beta   90.00
_cell.angle_gamma   90.00
#
_symmetry.space_group_name_H-M   'P 1'
#
loop_
_entity.id
_entity.type
_entity.pdbx_description
1 polymer ?
#
loop_
_entity_poly.entity_id
_entity_poly.type
_entity_poly.pdbx_seq_one_letter_code
_entity_poly.pdbx_strand_id
1 'polypeptide(L)'
;MSTWRLSFARLAGSLLVFAAGLAHAGETAVSLMNAGMHPECAEYASNVSGSEGNFGSVSPLINGTRCYGAFQFCVGGASDTLSRYYDGTPAQFLNDPKGQVDAWMRYQRDQWSLAQKQGLTSAVGQRICYLGECSTLTQSSILKACQFGCARGGKLDRFVKAGFNCDAPGTKDGAGTSVCKYLVSGAGYNVSCITNTNDGYDC
;
A
#
# COMPACT_ATOMS: atom_id res chain seq x y z
N MET A 1 -28.50 -37.48 2.06
CA MET A 1 -27.04 -37.45 1.89
C MET A 1 -26.67 -36.11 1.26
N SER A 2 -26.29 -35.13 2.09
CA SER A 2 -25.97 -33.77 1.64
C SER A 2 -24.45 -33.62 1.57
N THR A 3 -23.91 -33.49 0.36
CA THR A 3 -22.48 -33.30 0.11
C THR A 3 -22.15 -31.82 0.20
N TRP A 4 -21.60 -31.42 1.35
CA TRP A 4 -20.96 -30.12 1.51
C TRP A 4 -19.67 -30.08 0.69
N ARG A 5 -19.69 -29.36 -0.44
CA ARG A 5 -18.48 -28.98 -1.16
C ARG A 5 -17.77 -27.89 -0.35
N LEU A 6 -16.68 -28.26 0.31
CA LEU A 6 -15.68 -27.34 0.85
C LEU A 6 -15.03 -26.59 -0.33
N SER A 7 -15.49 -25.38 -0.58
CA SER A 7 -14.77 -24.44 -1.45
C SER A 7 -13.52 -23.97 -0.73
N PHE A 8 -12.35 -24.46 -1.15
CA PHE A 8 -11.05 -23.91 -0.77
C PHE A 8 -10.97 -22.46 -1.28
N ALA A 9 -11.10 -21.49 -0.38
CA ALA A 9 -10.76 -20.10 -0.67
C ALA A 9 -9.24 -20.02 -0.91
N ARG A 10 -8.84 -19.72 -2.14
CA ARG A 10 -7.45 -19.43 -2.50
C ARG A 10 -6.99 -18.19 -1.73
N LEU A 11 -5.97 -18.35 -0.89
CA LEU A 11 -5.24 -17.27 -0.21
C LEU A 11 -4.49 -16.44 -1.25
N ALA A 12 -5.12 -15.39 -1.77
CA ALA A 12 -4.47 -14.39 -2.61
C ALA A 12 -3.87 -13.28 -1.72
N GLY A 13 -2.81 -13.62 -0.98
CA GLY A 13 -1.90 -12.61 -0.45
C GLY A 13 -1.06 -12.08 -1.61
N SER A 14 -1.42 -10.91 -2.14
CA SER A 14 -0.66 -10.27 -3.23
C SER A 14 0.67 -9.79 -2.66
N LEU A 15 1.74 -10.54 -2.90
CA LEU A 15 3.08 -10.12 -2.56
C LEU A 15 3.52 -9.08 -3.60
N LEU A 16 3.55 -7.80 -3.22
CA LEU A 16 4.38 -6.83 -3.90
C LEU A 16 5.83 -7.14 -3.50
N VAL A 17 6.61 -7.56 -4.49
CA VAL A 17 8.02 -7.90 -4.31
C VAL A 17 8.80 -6.60 -4.35
N PHE A 18 9.45 -6.29 -3.24
CA PHE A 18 10.49 -5.29 -3.20
C PHE A 18 11.62 -5.70 -4.14
N ALA A 19 11.71 -5.01 -5.27
CA ALA A 19 13.03 -4.75 -5.81
C ALA A 19 13.73 -3.85 -4.79
N ALA A 20 14.83 -4.32 -4.20
CA ALA A 20 15.75 -3.45 -3.47
C ALA A 20 16.19 -2.34 -4.46
N GLY A 21 15.56 -1.17 -4.35
CA GLY A 21 15.59 -0.15 -5.39
C GLY A 21 16.85 0.69 -5.33
N LEU A 22 17.35 1.04 -6.51
CA LEU A 22 17.96 2.36 -6.71
C LEU A 22 16.94 3.39 -6.19
N ALA A 23 17.30 4.18 -5.18
CA ALA A 23 16.44 5.22 -4.64
C ALA A 23 16.08 6.21 -5.75
N HIS A 24 14.89 6.07 -6.33
CA HIS A 24 14.32 7.09 -7.19
C HIS A 24 13.71 8.14 -6.27
N ALA A 25 14.00 9.42 -6.53
CA ALA A 25 13.27 10.50 -5.87
C ALA A 25 11.78 10.31 -6.20
N GLY A 26 10.94 10.12 -5.18
CA GLY A 26 9.49 10.05 -5.34
C GLY A 26 8.91 11.39 -5.81
N GLU A 27 7.61 11.43 -6.06
CA GLU A 27 6.90 12.65 -6.42
C GLU A 27 6.72 13.57 -5.20
N THR A 28 6.80 14.88 -5.44
CA THR A 28 6.42 15.89 -4.44
C THR A 28 4.90 16.03 -4.37
N ALA A 29 4.38 16.51 -3.23
CA ALA A 29 2.96 16.82 -3.08
C ALA A 29 2.45 17.79 -4.19
N VAL A 30 3.26 18.78 -4.56
CA VAL A 30 2.94 19.73 -5.64
C VAL A 30 2.85 19.03 -7.00
N SER A 31 3.80 18.15 -7.33
CA SER A 31 3.77 17.36 -8.56
C SER A 31 2.51 16.49 -8.64
N LEU A 32 2.15 15.85 -7.53
CA LEU A 32 0.95 15.03 -7.42
C LEU A 32 -0.34 15.85 -7.56
N MET A 33 -0.43 17.03 -6.95
CA MET A 33 -1.57 17.93 -7.11
C MET A 33 -1.71 18.40 -8.57
N ASN A 34 -0.60 18.72 -9.24
CA ASN A 34 -0.61 19.06 -10.67
C ASN A 34 -1.09 17.90 -11.54
N ALA A 35 -0.87 16.65 -11.11
CA ALA A 35 -1.42 15.45 -11.73
C ALA A 35 -2.87 15.13 -11.31
N GLY A 36 -3.51 15.98 -10.51
CA GLY A 36 -4.93 15.84 -10.11
C GLY A 36 -5.16 15.20 -8.74
N MET A 37 -4.13 15.05 -7.90
CA MET A 37 -4.28 14.60 -6.51
C MET A 37 -5.04 15.64 -5.68
N HIS A 38 -5.95 15.18 -4.83
CA HIS A 38 -6.62 16.06 -3.88
C HIS A 38 -5.62 16.58 -2.84
N PRO A 39 -5.61 17.89 -2.49
CA PRO A 39 -4.65 18.46 -1.55
C PRO A 39 -4.58 17.72 -0.20
N GLU A 40 -5.73 17.27 0.31
CA GLU A 40 -5.82 16.52 1.58
C GLU A 40 -5.02 15.23 1.61
N CYS A 41 -4.69 14.64 0.45
CA CYS A 41 -3.92 13.39 0.39
C CYS A 41 -2.59 13.56 -0.33
N ALA A 42 -2.21 14.78 -0.74
CA ALA A 42 -1.02 15.01 -1.53
C ALA A 42 0.27 14.69 -0.77
N GLU A 43 0.35 15.08 0.51
CA GLU A 43 1.49 14.77 1.39
C GLU A 43 1.59 13.26 1.67
N TYR A 44 0.46 12.62 1.93
CA TYR A 44 0.39 11.16 2.11
C TYR A 44 0.89 10.43 0.85
N ALA A 45 0.37 10.82 -0.32
CA ALA A 45 0.77 10.24 -1.60
C ALA A 45 2.24 10.50 -1.92
N SER A 46 2.78 11.67 -1.58
CA SER A 46 4.19 11.98 -1.73
C SER A 46 5.05 11.05 -0.87
N ASN A 47 4.68 10.84 0.40
CA ASN A 47 5.34 9.91 1.30
C ASN A 47 5.31 8.44 0.80
N VAL A 48 4.18 8.01 0.23
CA VAL A 48 4.08 6.68 -0.40
C VAL A 48 5.01 6.61 -1.61
N SER A 49 4.93 7.58 -2.53
CA SER A 49 5.79 7.60 -3.72
C SER A 49 7.28 7.63 -3.39
N GLY A 50 7.69 8.34 -2.32
CA GLY A 50 9.08 8.35 -1.85
C GLY A 50 9.59 6.97 -1.40
N SER A 51 8.69 6.03 -1.12
CA SER A 51 9.01 4.64 -0.80
C SER A 51 8.98 3.71 -2.02
N GLU A 52 8.36 4.15 -3.12
CA GLU A 52 7.96 3.31 -4.26
C GLU A 52 8.62 3.76 -5.58
N GLY A 53 8.47 5.03 -5.97
CA GLY A 53 9.04 5.60 -7.19
C GLY A 53 8.44 6.95 -7.58
N ASN A 54 8.75 7.40 -8.80
CA ASN A 54 8.15 8.56 -9.47
C ASN A 54 7.35 8.16 -10.71
N PHE A 55 6.70 9.12 -11.38
CA PHE A 55 5.82 8.84 -12.52
C PHE A 55 6.51 8.05 -13.64
N GLY A 56 7.83 8.18 -13.79
CA GLY A 56 8.64 7.45 -14.78
C GLY A 56 9.28 6.16 -14.29
N SER A 57 9.11 5.79 -13.01
CA SER A 57 9.80 4.64 -12.43
C SER A 57 9.33 3.32 -13.04
N VAL A 58 10.28 2.43 -13.30
CA VAL A 58 10.04 1.06 -13.76
C VAL A 58 10.90 0.12 -12.94
N SER A 59 10.28 -0.87 -12.31
CA SER A 59 11.02 -1.86 -11.53
C SER A 59 11.74 -2.87 -12.44
N PRO A 60 12.80 -3.54 -11.93
CA PRO A 60 13.34 -4.74 -12.56
C PRO A 60 12.26 -5.80 -12.77
N LEU A 61 12.42 -6.65 -13.79
CA LEU A 61 11.55 -7.81 -13.97
C LEU A 61 11.96 -8.89 -12.97
N ILE A 62 11.07 -9.23 -12.03
CA ILE A 62 11.32 -10.25 -11.02
C ILE A 62 10.22 -11.31 -11.12
N ASN A 63 10.60 -12.55 -11.40
CA ASN A 63 9.66 -13.69 -11.52
C ASN A 63 8.48 -13.43 -12.49
N GLY A 64 8.72 -12.69 -13.58
CA GLY A 64 7.70 -12.35 -14.55
C GLY A 64 6.78 -11.18 -14.16
N THR A 65 7.03 -10.54 -13.02
CA THR A 65 6.31 -9.34 -12.57
C THR A 65 7.18 -8.10 -12.75
N ARG A 66 6.59 -7.02 -13.28
CA ARG A 66 7.23 -5.70 -13.42
C ARG A 66 6.25 -4.61 -13.00
N CYS A 67 6.75 -3.60 -12.31
CA CYS A 67 5.96 -2.52 -11.71
C CYS A 67 6.35 -1.15 -12.30
N TYR A 68 5.39 -0.24 -12.32
CA TYR A 68 5.45 1.00 -13.07
C TYR A 68 4.89 2.17 -12.26
N GLY A 69 5.47 3.35 -12.47
CA GLY A 69 4.95 4.63 -12.00
C GLY A 69 5.22 4.93 -10.53
N ALA A 70 4.66 6.06 -10.07
CA ALA A 70 4.94 6.65 -8.76
C ALA A 70 4.54 5.74 -7.60
N PHE A 71 3.59 4.83 -7.84
CA PHE A 71 3.04 3.93 -6.83
C PHE A 71 3.27 2.45 -7.15
N GLN A 72 4.14 2.16 -8.12
CA GLN A 72 4.58 0.81 -8.51
C GLN A 72 3.43 -0.17 -8.80
N PHE A 73 2.51 0.21 -9.70
CA PHE A 73 1.48 -0.69 -10.22
C PHE A 73 2.11 -1.78 -11.09
N CYS A 74 1.79 -3.05 -10.84
CA CYS A 74 2.47 -4.17 -11.47
C CYS A 74 1.63 -4.88 -12.53
N VAL A 75 2.33 -5.48 -13.49
CA VAL A 75 1.81 -6.40 -14.49
C VAL A 75 2.46 -7.76 -14.29
N GLY A 76 1.66 -8.82 -14.44
CA GLY A 76 2.12 -10.21 -14.40
C GLY A 76 2.08 -10.85 -13.01
N GLY A 77 1.90 -12.17 -12.99
CA GLY A 77 1.79 -12.96 -11.76
C GLY A 77 0.47 -12.75 -11.00
N ALA A 78 0.48 -13.01 -9.69
CA ALA A 78 -0.68 -12.79 -8.83
C ALA A 78 -0.96 -11.29 -8.52
N SER A 79 -0.02 -10.41 -8.88
CA SER A 79 0.02 -9.00 -8.47
C SER A 79 -0.28 -8.04 -9.63
N ASP A 80 -1.09 -8.47 -10.61
CA ASP A 80 -1.50 -7.61 -11.73
C ASP A 80 -2.49 -6.52 -11.25
N THR A 81 -1.93 -5.44 -10.69
CA THR A 81 -2.68 -4.28 -10.22
C THR A 81 -2.88 -3.28 -11.35
N LEU A 82 -1.95 -3.16 -12.30
CA LEU A 82 -2.08 -2.22 -13.41
C LEU A 82 -3.36 -2.50 -14.21
N SER A 83 -3.53 -3.73 -14.68
CA SER A 83 -4.67 -4.10 -15.54
C SER A 83 -6.02 -4.02 -14.82
N ARG A 84 -6.03 -3.95 -13.48
CA ARG A 84 -7.26 -3.80 -12.68
C ARG A 84 -7.69 -2.35 -12.52
N TYR A 85 -6.72 -1.44 -12.47
CA TYR A 85 -6.96 -0.05 -12.09
C TYR A 85 -6.64 0.95 -13.20
N TYR A 86 -6.12 0.50 -14.34
CA TYR A 86 -5.83 1.35 -15.48
C TYR A 86 -6.20 0.62 -16.78
N ASP A 87 -6.98 1.29 -17.62
CA ASP A 87 -7.33 0.78 -18.95
C ASP A 87 -6.32 1.28 -19.97
N GLY A 88 -5.27 0.50 -20.20
CA GLY A 88 -4.20 0.85 -21.12
C GLY A 88 -2.94 0.01 -20.94
N THR A 89 -1.92 0.35 -21.71
CA THR A 89 -0.61 -0.29 -21.68
C THR A 89 0.31 0.31 -20.62
N PRO A 90 1.36 -0.40 -20.17
CA PRO A 90 2.36 0.18 -19.27
C PRO A 90 3.01 1.45 -19.81
N ALA A 91 3.24 1.53 -21.12
CA ALA A 91 3.80 2.72 -21.75
C ALA A 91 2.84 3.92 -21.69
N GLN A 92 1.53 3.69 -21.88
CA GLN A 92 0.52 4.74 -21.69
C GLN A 92 0.46 5.19 -20.23
N PHE A 93 0.49 4.24 -19.28
CA PHE A 93 0.48 4.55 -17.85
C PHE A 93 1.65 5.43 -17.42
N LEU A 94 2.87 5.15 -17.90
CA LEU A 94 4.06 5.98 -17.61
C LEU A 94 3.97 7.40 -18.18
N ASN A 95 3.18 7.60 -19.23
CA ASN A 95 2.97 8.91 -19.86
C ASN A 95 1.69 9.61 -19.37
N ASP A 96 0.99 9.05 -18.39
CA ASP A 96 -0.29 9.56 -17.90
C ASP A 96 -0.25 9.75 -16.37
N PRO A 97 0.43 10.79 -15.85
CA PRO A 97 0.50 11.07 -14.41
C PRO A 97 -0.88 11.12 -13.74
N LYS A 98 -1.87 11.71 -14.43
CA LYS A 98 -3.24 11.76 -13.93
C LYS A 98 -3.85 10.36 -13.83
N GLY A 99 -3.66 9.53 -14.85
CA GLY A 99 -4.06 8.12 -14.82
C GLY A 99 -3.44 7.34 -13.67
N GLN A 100 -2.17 7.60 -13.33
CA GLN A 100 -1.52 6.99 -12.16
C GLN A 100 -2.16 7.41 -10.85
N VAL A 101 -2.43 8.72 -10.68
CA VAL A 101 -3.13 9.25 -9.50
C VAL A 101 -4.53 8.68 -9.37
N ASP A 102 -5.33 8.67 -10.45
CA ASP A 102 -6.69 8.15 -10.45
C ASP A 102 -6.73 6.65 -10.13
N ALA A 103 -5.81 5.87 -10.72
CA ALA A 103 -5.66 4.44 -10.46
C ALA A 103 -5.30 4.17 -9.00
N TRP A 104 -4.33 4.91 -8.45
CA TRP A 104 -3.89 4.77 -7.07
C TRP A 104 -4.99 5.14 -6.07
N MET A 105 -5.73 6.22 -6.33
CA MET A 105 -6.85 6.62 -5.50
C MET A 105 -7.97 5.56 -5.45
N ARG A 106 -8.28 4.92 -6.59
CA ARG A 106 -9.21 3.77 -6.60
C ARG A 106 -8.66 2.59 -5.79
N TYR A 107 -7.41 2.23 -6.02
CA TYR A 107 -6.74 1.15 -5.29
C TYR A 107 -6.77 1.38 -3.77
N GLN A 108 -6.41 2.57 -3.31
CA GLN A 108 -6.38 2.90 -1.88
C GLN A 108 -7.77 2.82 -1.23
N ARG A 109 -8.83 3.25 -1.92
CA ARG A 109 -10.22 3.09 -1.43
C ARG A 109 -10.62 1.63 -1.30
N ASP A 110 -10.25 0.78 -2.27
CA ASP A 110 -10.50 -0.66 -2.19
C ASP A 110 -9.72 -1.30 -1.03
N GLN A 111 -8.45 -0.92 -0.86
CA GLN A 111 -7.63 -1.40 0.24
C GLN A 111 -8.18 -0.95 1.60
N TRP A 112 -8.68 0.27 1.71
CA TRP A 112 -9.32 0.76 2.92
C TRP A 112 -10.56 -0.06 3.28
N SER A 113 -11.45 -0.27 2.31
CA SER A 113 -12.64 -1.10 2.49
C SER A 113 -12.27 -2.52 2.93
N LEU A 114 -11.23 -3.09 2.34
CA LEU A 114 -10.74 -4.40 2.71
C LEU A 114 -10.15 -4.43 4.13
N ALA A 115 -9.36 -3.42 4.50
CA ALA A 115 -8.78 -3.30 5.83
C ALA A 115 -9.87 -3.22 6.91
N GLN A 116 -10.93 -2.44 6.68
CA GLN A 116 -12.10 -2.38 7.54
C GLN A 116 -12.78 -3.74 7.65
N LYS A 117 -13.07 -4.39 6.51
CA LYS A 117 -13.74 -5.71 6.47
C LYS A 117 -12.96 -6.79 7.20
N GLN A 118 -11.64 -6.72 7.21
CA GLN A 118 -10.75 -7.67 7.88
C GLN A 118 -10.42 -7.28 9.33
N GLY A 119 -10.93 -6.15 9.83
CA GLY A 119 -10.66 -5.66 11.19
C GLY A 119 -9.25 -5.14 11.40
N LEU A 120 -8.50 -4.84 10.33
CA LEU A 120 -7.11 -4.37 10.41
C LEU A 120 -7.01 -2.94 10.97
N THR A 121 -8.08 -2.16 10.83
CA THR A 121 -8.19 -0.81 11.40
C THR A 121 -8.20 -0.79 12.92
N SER A 122 -8.33 -1.95 13.60
CA SER A 122 -8.16 -2.08 15.05
C SER A 122 -6.76 -1.69 15.55
N ALA A 123 -5.77 -1.61 14.65
CA ALA A 123 -4.44 -1.12 14.97
C ALA A 123 -4.36 0.42 15.11
N VAL A 124 -5.35 1.17 14.62
CA VAL A 124 -5.37 2.65 14.78
C VAL A 124 -5.40 3.00 16.28
N GLY A 125 -4.60 3.99 16.68
CA GLY A 125 -4.41 4.43 18.06
C GLY A 125 -3.39 3.61 18.86
N GLN A 126 -2.90 2.49 18.33
CA GLN A 126 -1.83 1.72 18.98
C GLN A 126 -0.50 2.43 18.82
N ARG A 127 0.31 2.48 19.89
CA ARG A 127 1.69 2.94 19.80
C ARG A 127 2.60 1.76 19.52
N ILE A 128 3.40 1.85 18.46
CA ILE A 128 4.45 0.87 18.17
C ILE A 128 5.80 1.55 18.02
N CYS A 129 6.87 0.78 18.20
CA CYS A 129 8.24 1.21 17.95
C CYS A 129 8.93 0.23 17.01
N TYR A 130 9.65 0.75 16.01
CA TYR A 130 10.41 -0.04 15.06
C TYR A 130 11.73 0.67 14.75
N LEU A 131 12.85 -0.04 14.92
CA LEU A 131 14.22 0.49 14.72
C LEU A 131 14.51 1.82 15.45
N GLY A 132 13.96 1.99 16.66
CA GLY A 132 14.18 3.19 17.49
C GLY A 132 13.21 4.34 17.22
N GLU A 133 12.37 4.25 16.20
CA GLU A 133 11.31 5.21 15.92
C GLU A 133 9.98 4.70 16.47
N CYS A 134 9.24 5.55 17.19
CA CYS A 134 7.95 5.20 17.74
C CYS A 134 6.87 6.11 17.20
N SER A 135 5.73 5.54 16.83
CA SER A 135 4.57 6.30 16.37
C SER A 135 3.26 5.71 16.88
N THR A 136 2.26 6.58 17.04
CA THR A 136 0.86 6.17 17.21
C THR A 136 0.30 5.92 15.82
N LEU A 137 -0.22 4.72 15.60
CA LEU A 137 -0.72 4.33 14.29
C LEU A 137 -2.00 5.08 13.95
N THR A 138 -2.02 5.64 12.74
CA THR A 138 -3.16 6.38 12.18
C THR A 138 -3.80 5.59 11.03
N GLN A 139 -4.91 6.09 10.47
CA GLN A 139 -5.52 5.55 9.26
C GLN A 139 -4.52 5.52 8.10
N SER A 140 -3.68 6.56 7.99
CA SER A 140 -2.59 6.64 7.02
C SER A 140 -1.52 5.56 7.23
N SER A 141 -1.21 5.16 8.48
CA SER A 141 -0.35 4.01 8.75
C SER A 141 -0.93 2.72 8.14
N ILE A 142 -2.22 2.49 8.35
CA ILE A 142 -2.93 1.31 7.82
C ILE A 142 -2.89 1.30 6.30
N LEU A 143 -3.23 2.42 5.66
CA LEU A 143 -3.21 2.56 4.21
C LEU A 143 -1.80 2.36 3.62
N LYS A 144 -0.77 2.92 4.26
CA LYS A 144 0.61 2.74 3.80
C LYS A 144 1.04 1.27 3.91
N ALA A 145 0.69 0.61 5.00
CA ALA A 145 0.90 -0.83 5.13
C ALA A 145 0.07 -1.65 4.13
N CYS A 146 -1.10 -1.16 3.73
CA CYS A 146 -1.93 -1.77 2.68
C CYS A 146 -1.31 -1.67 1.29
N GLN A 147 -0.22 -0.93 1.06
CA GLN A 147 0.53 -1.08 -0.20
C GLN A 147 0.94 -2.54 -0.43
N PHE A 148 1.15 -3.36 0.61
CA PHE A 148 1.37 -4.81 0.45
C PHE A 148 0.11 -5.64 0.27
N GLY A 149 -1.04 -4.98 0.05
CA GLY A 149 -2.36 -5.57 0.11
C GLY A 149 -2.85 -5.80 1.53
N CYS A 150 -4.11 -5.47 1.77
CA CYS A 150 -4.79 -5.67 3.05
C CYS A 150 -5.65 -6.95 3.12
N ALA A 151 -5.28 -7.95 2.32
CA ALA A 151 -5.94 -9.25 2.31
C ALA A 151 -5.60 -10.09 3.55
N ARG A 152 -6.53 -10.99 3.91
CA ARG A 152 -6.32 -11.98 4.97
C ARG A 152 -5.07 -12.82 4.69
N GLY A 153 -4.24 -13.01 5.71
CA GLY A 153 -2.95 -13.69 5.61
C GLY A 153 -1.78 -12.79 5.19
N GLY A 154 -2.04 -11.55 4.80
CA GLY A 154 -1.02 -10.53 4.50
C GLY A 154 -0.25 -10.06 5.73
N LYS A 155 0.80 -9.26 5.52
CA LYS A 155 1.74 -8.86 6.59
C LYS A 155 1.06 -8.05 7.69
N LEU A 156 0.16 -7.12 7.30
CA LEU A 156 -0.63 -6.35 8.26
C LEU A 156 -1.59 -7.24 9.07
N ASP A 157 -2.27 -8.19 8.43
CA ASP A 157 -3.13 -9.16 9.11
C ASP A 157 -2.34 -10.02 10.11
N ARG A 158 -1.12 -10.44 9.77
CA ARG A 158 -0.22 -11.15 10.68
C ARG A 158 0.19 -10.29 11.88
N PHE A 159 0.55 -9.03 11.63
CA PHE A 159 0.89 -8.06 12.68
C PHE A 159 -0.27 -7.85 13.66
N VAL A 160 -1.49 -7.60 13.16
CA VAL A 160 -2.68 -7.40 14.00
C VAL A 160 -2.97 -8.66 14.83
N LYS A 161 -2.94 -9.85 14.22
CA LYS A 161 -3.17 -11.12 14.93
C LYS A 161 -2.09 -11.48 15.94
N ALA A 162 -0.88 -10.96 15.76
CA ALA A 162 0.21 -11.13 16.70
C ALA A 162 0.20 -10.11 17.85
N GLY A 163 -0.88 -9.33 18.00
CA GLY A 163 -0.98 -8.31 19.04
C GLY A 163 -0.02 -7.15 18.82
N PHE A 164 0.14 -6.72 17.57
CA PHE A 164 0.96 -5.57 17.16
C PHE A 164 2.48 -5.77 17.38
N ASN A 165 2.94 -7.02 17.33
CA ASN A 165 4.36 -7.35 17.45
C ASN A 165 5.08 -7.28 16.08
N CYS A 166 6.04 -6.36 15.95
CA CYS A 166 6.83 -6.14 14.73
C CYS A 166 7.84 -7.26 14.39
N ASP A 167 8.15 -8.13 15.36
CA ASP A 167 9.07 -9.25 15.21
C ASP A 167 8.34 -10.59 15.03
N ALA A 168 7.01 -10.58 15.07
CA ALA A 168 6.22 -11.80 14.90
C ALA A 168 6.45 -12.43 13.51
N PRO A 169 6.46 -13.77 13.40
CA PRO A 169 6.60 -14.45 12.12
C PRO A 169 5.56 -13.99 11.09
N GLY A 170 6.02 -13.73 9.87
CA GLY A 170 5.14 -13.32 8.77
C GLY A 170 4.81 -11.83 8.72
N THR A 171 5.42 -10.98 9.56
CA THR A 171 5.33 -9.51 9.47
C THR A 171 6.34 -8.90 8.49
N LYS A 172 7.34 -9.68 8.07
CA LYS A 172 8.38 -9.29 7.10
C LYS A 172 8.09 -9.85 5.70
N ASP A 173 8.45 -9.11 4.67
CA ASP A 173 8.45 -9.57 3.27
C ASP A 173 9.57 -10.61 2.98
N GLY A 174 9.71 -11.02 1.73
CA GLY A 174 10.78 -11.94 1.31
C GLY A 174 12.19 -11.34 1.29
N ALA A 175 12.31 -10.02 1.38
CA ALA A 175 13.56 -9.28 1.48
C ALA A 175 13.92 -8.90 2.93
N GLY A 176 13.07 -9.24 3.91
CA GLY A 176 13.27 -8.93 5.33
C GLY A 176 12.67 -7.59 5.80
N THR A 177 12.03 -6.81 4.93
CA THR A 177 11.39 -5.54 5.33
C THR A 177 10.15 -5.82 6.16
N SER A 178 10.08 -5.25 7.37
CA SER A 178 8.90 -5.37 8.23
C SER A 178 7.79 -4.42 7.80
N VAL A 179 6.54 -4.87 7.88
CA VAL A 179 5.35 -4.02 7.76
C VAL A 179 5.38 -2.85 8.75
N CYS A 180 6.04 -3.00 9.90
CA CYS A 180 6.19 -1.92 10.88
C CYS A 180 6.96 -0.71 10.37
N LYS A 181 7.88 -0.89 9.41
CA LYS A 181 8.54 0.23 8.73
C LYS A 181 7.51 1.15 8.06
N TYR A 182 6.49 0.56 7.44
CA TYR A 182 5.44 1.28 6.72
C TYR A 182 4.39 1.85 7.68
N LEU A 183 4.07 1.12 8.73
CA LEU A 183 3.17 1.60 9.78
C LEU A 183 3.72 2.86 10.46
N VAL A 184 5.01 2.86 10.84
CA VAL A 184 5.66 4.01 11.48
C VAL A 184 5.82 5.16 10.50
N SER A 185 6.40 4.92 9.32
CA SER A 185 6.66 5.99 8.33
C SER A 185 5.42 6.52 7.60
N GLY A 186 4.26 5.87 7.79
CA GLY A 186 2.98 6.28 7.22
C GLY A 186 2.06 6.96 8.23
N ALA A 187 2.49 7.16 9.47
CA ALA A 187 1.66 7.76 10.50
C ALA A 187 1.50 9.28 10.32
N GLY A 188 0.36 9.82 10.77
CA GLY A 188 0.13 11.27 10.92
C GLY A 188 -0.30 12.03 9.66
N TYR A 189 -0.47 11.36 8.52
CA TYR A 189 -0.94 12.02 7.31
C TYR A 189 -2.47 12.08 7.24
N ASN A 190 -2.99 13.20 6.74
CA ASN A 190 -4.39 13.32 6.34
C ASN A 190 -4.68 12.39 5.16
N VAL A 191 -5.75 11.61 5.27
CA VAL A 191 -6.24 10.66 4.28
C VAL A 191 -7.76 10.71 4.10
N SER A 192 -8.40 11.81 4.50
CA SER A 192 -9.86 12.00 4.41
C SER A 192 -10.40 11.79 3.00
N CYS A 193 -9.62 12.10 1.96
CA CYS A 193 -10.01 11.89 0.57
C CYS A 193 -10.11 10.39 0.15
N ILE A 194 -9.58 9.48 0.99
CA ILE A 194 -9.66 8.02 0.83
C ILE A 194 -10.67 7.43 1.81
N THR A 195 -10.60 7.83 3.09
CA THR A 195 -11.31 7.17 4.19
C THR A 195 -12.62 7.85 4.56
N ASN A 196 -12.92 9.03 3.99
CA ASN A 196 -14.03 9.92 4.33
C ASN A 196 -14.03 10.43 5.79
N THR A 197 -12.96 10.16 6.55
CA THR A 197 -12.80 10.61 7.94
C THR A 197 -11.34 10.91 8.20
N ASN A 198 -11.04 11.78 9.15
CA ASN A 198 -9.69 11.90 9.69
C ASN A 198 -9.74 11.34 11.13
N ASP A 199 -8.70 10.61 11.55
CA ASP A 199 -8.57 10.12 12.92
C ASP A 199 -8.15 11.22 13.91
N GLY A 200 -8.04 12.47 13.44
CA GLY A 200 -7.80 13.64 14.26
C GLY A 200 -6.31 13.91 14.51
N TYR A 201 -5.43 13.27 13.74
CA TYR A 201 -3.99 13.44 13.81
C TYR A 201 -3.51 14.08 12.50
N ASP A 202 -3.70 15.40 12.39
CA ASP A 202 -2.97 16.21 11.40
C ASP A 202 -1.74 16.77 12.12
N CYS A 203 -0.56 16.26 11.78
CA CYS A 203 0.72 16.79 12.28
C CYS A 203 1.33 17.79 11.29
#